data_AF-A0A6G2DYB4-F1
#
_entry.id   AF-A0A6G2DYB4-F1
#
_cell.length_a   1.000
_cell.length_b   1.000
_cell.length_c   1.000
_cell.angle_alpha   90.00
_cell.angle_beta   90.00
_cell.angle_gamma   90.00
#
_symmetry.space_group_name_H-M   'P 1'
#
loop_
_entity.id
_entity.type
_entity.pdbx_description
1 polymer ?
#
loop_
_entity_poly.entity_id
_entity_poly.type
_entity_poly.pdbx_seq_one_letter_code
_entity_poly.pdbx_strand_id
1 'polypeptide(L)' 'MKRITANQYQTSERYYKLPKILFEDEKYMDMKLEVKVAYS' A
#
# COMPACT_ATOMS: atom_id res chain seq x y z
N MET A 1 -16.33 -18.57 9.71
CA MET A 1 -15.79 -17.25 9.30
C MET A 1 -16.36 -16.19 10.22
N LYS A 2 -15.54 -15.44 10.98
CA LYS A 2 -16.03 -14.33 11.81
C LYS A 2 -16.43 -13.15 10.92
N ARG A 3 -17.65 -12.63 11.08
CA ARG A 3 -18.11 -11.42 10.39
C ARG A 3 -17.51 -10.21 11.07
N ILE A 4 -16.79 -9.38 10.32
CA ILE A 4 -16.29 -8.09 10.81
C ILE A 4 -17.45 -7.08 10.84
N THR A 5 -17.50 -6.28 11.90
CA THR A 5 -18.52 -5.22 12.04
C THR A 5 -18.09 -3.96 11.28
N ALA A 6 -19.04 -3.12 10.87
CA ALA A 6 -18.76 -1.89 10.12
C ALA A 6 -17.78 -0.96 10.86
N ASN A 7 -17.92 -0.84 12.18
CA ASN A 7 -17.02 -0.05 13.02
C ASN A 7 -15.59 -0.60 12.98
N GLN A 8 -15.44 -1.93 13.00
CA GLN A 8 -14.14 -2.60 12.95
C GLN A 8 -13.47 -2.48 11.56
N TYR A 9 -14.27 -2.40 10.49
CA TYR A 9 -13.78 -2.09 9.14
C TYR A 9 -13.33 -0.63 8.98
N GLN A 10 -13.94 0.29 9.72
CA GLN A 10 -13.58 1.71 9.69
C GLN A 10 -12.36 2.03 10.56
N THR A 11 -12.22 1.35 11.70
CA THR A 11 -11.09 1.56 12.64
C THR A 11 -9.89 0.66 12.37
N SER A 12 -10.04 -0.37 11.51
CA SER A 12 -8.89 -1.19 11.10
C SER A 12 -7.88 -0.35 10.35
N GLU A 13 -6.60 -0.55 10.64
CA GLU A 13 -5.51 0.08 9.88
C GLU A 13 -5.61 -0.30 8.40
N ARG A 14 -5.79 0.71 7.54
CA ARG A 14 -5.87 0.55 6.09
C ARG A 14 -4.55 1.00 5.49
N TYR A 15 -3.80 0.05 4.98
CA TYR A 15 -2.58 0.31 4.23
C TYR A 15 -2.84 0.16 2.75
N TYR A 16 -2.32 1.10 1.97
CA TYR A 16 -2.24 0.94 0.54
C TYR A 16 -1.17 -0.11 0.20
N LYS A 17 -1.47 -1.00 -0.75
CA LYS A 17 -0.53 -2.04 -1.17
C LYS A 17 0.41 -1.47 -2.21
N LEU A 18 1.63 -1.19 -1.80
CA LEU A 18 2.68 -0.76 -2.72
C LEU A 18 3.36 -1.99 -3.37
N PRO A 19 3.52 -2.00 -4.70
CA PRO A 19 4.29 -3.04 -5.37
C PRO A 19 5.75 -3.04 -4.92
N LYS A 20 6.25 -4.19 -4.44
CA LYS A 20 7.65 -4.36 -4.00
C LYS A 20 8.67 -4.06 -5.09
N ILE A 21 8.32 -4.34 -6.35
CA ILE A 21 9.16 -4.07 -7.52
C ILE A 21 9.60 -2.60 -7.60
N LEU A 22 8.80 -1.66 -7.08
CA LEU A 22 9.15 -0.24 -7.05
C LEU A 22 10.35 0.05 -6.12
N PHE A 23 10.71 -0.87 -5.23
CA PHE A 23 11.82 -0.74 -4.29
C PHE A 23 13.00 -1.67 -4.60
N GLU A 24 12.77 -2.76 -5.31
CA GLU A 24 13.76 -3.83 -5.54
C GLU A 24 14.39 -3.79 -6.94
N ASP A 25 13.70 -3.25 -7.95
CA ASP A 25 14.18 -3.19 -9.33
C ASP A 25 14.98 -1.90 -9.58
N GLU A 26 16.19 -2.04 -10.12
CA GLU A 26 17.08 -0.93 -10.48
C GLU A 26 16.39 0.09 -11.39
N LYS A 27 15.48 -0.36 -12.27
CA LYS A 27 14.71 0.49 -13.16
C LYS A 27 13.87 1.54 -12.43
N TYR A 28 13.44 1.25 -11.21
CA TYR A 28 12.56 2.11 -10.41
C TYR A 28 13.27 2.70 -9.18
N MET A 29 14.58 2.48 -9.02
CA MET A 29 15.32 3.02 -7.88
C MET A 29 15.30 4.56 -7.86
N ASP A 30 15.45 5.20 -9.02
CA ASP A 30 15.47 6.66 -9.15
C ASP A 30 14.09 7.33 -9.01
N MET A 31 13.01 6.55 -8.93
CA MET A 31 11.68 7.12 -8.68
C MET A 31 11.58 7.71 -7.28
N LYS A 32 11.07 8.93 -7.20
CA LYS A 32 10.73 9.58 -5.93
C LYS A 32 9.67 8.76 -5.18
N LEU A 33 9.80 8.72 -3.84
CA LEU A 33 8.87 7.98 -2.98
C LEU A 33 7.41 8.41 -3.18
N GLU A 34 7.17 9.72 -3.35
CA GLU A 34 5.84 10.28 -3.62
C GLU A 34 5.17 9.66 -4.85
N VAL A 35 5.96 9.39 -5.91
CA VAL A 35 5.48 8.77 -7.14
C VAL A 35 5.16 7.30 -6.93
N LYS A 36 5.95 6.60 -6.10
CA LYS A 36 5.66 5.21 -5.71
C LYS A 36 4.36 5.14 -4.93
N VAL A 37 4.15 6.06 -3.98
CA VAL A 37 2.93 6.19 -3.19
C VAL A 37 1.71 6.55 -4.04
N ALA A 38 1.87 7.37 -5.09
CA ALA A 38 0.76 7.72 -5.98
C ALA A 38 0.21 6.56 -6.83
N TYR A 39 0.93 5.44 -6.94
CA TYR A 39 0.48 4.26 -7.68
C TYR A 39 -0.61 3.44 -6.95
N SER A 40 -0.75 3.65 -5.64
CA SER A 40 -1.52 2.79 -4.74
C SER A 40 -2.90 3.35 -4.39
#